data_AF-A0A3B1CXV2-F1
#
_entry.id   AF-A0A3B1CXV2-F1
#
_cell.length_a   1.000
_cell.length_b   1.000
_cell.length_c   1.000
_cell.angle_alpha   90.00
_cell.angle_beta   90.00
_cell.angle_gamma   90.00
#
_symmetry.space_group_name_H-M   'P 1'
#
loop_
_entity.id
_entity.type
_entity.pdbx_description
1 polymer ?
#
loop_
_entity_poly.entity_id
_entity_poly.type
_entity_poly.pdbx_seq_one_letter_code
_entity_poly.pdbx_strand_id
1 'polypeptide(L)'
;MPLTQKRNLLETHLKDLESVVVAFSGGVDSSLVLAMSLSALGRENTLAVTAQSESLAERELEAAKKLAEGMGADHLILRTHEMDSAQYRANPI
;
A
#
# COMPACT_ATOMS: atom_id res chain seq x y z
N MET A 1 1.82 6.24 -25.26
CA MET A 1 2.94 5.63 -24.50
C MET A 1 2.67 4.15 -24.29
N PRO A 2 3.54 3.24 -24.76
CA PRO A 2 3.40 1.78 -24.57
C PRO A 2 3.48 1.34 -23.11
N LEU A 3 2.93 0.16 -22.78
CA LEU A 3 2.95 -0.39 -21.41
C LEU A 3 4.37 -0.60 -20.88
N THR A 4 5.28 -1.11 -21.72
CA THR A 4 6.70 -1.29 -21.35
C THR A 4 7.34 0.04 -20.94
N GLN A 5 7.02 1.12 -21.64
CA GLN A 5 7.55 2.44 -21.32
C GLN A 5 7.00 2.95 -19.97
N LYS A 6 5.70 2.77 -19.70
CA LYS A 6 5.10 3.11 -18.39
C LYS A 6 5.77 2.34 -17.24
N ARG A 7 6.00 1.04 -17.44
CA ARG A 7 6.63 0.17 -16.45
C ARG A 7 8.07 0.58 -16.16
N ASN A 8 8.85 0.87 -17.20
CA ASN A 8 10.24 1.31 -17.04
C ASN A 8 10.32 2.66 -16.32
N LEU A 9 9.44 3.61 -16.64
CA LEU A 9 9.37 4.89 -15.93
C LEU A 9 9.08 4.69 -14.45
N LEU A 10 8.10 3.85 -14.11
CA LEU A 10 7.80 3.53 -12.71
C LEU A 10 9.00 2.90 -11.99
N GLU A 11 9.68 1.94 -12.62
CA GLU A 11 10.85 1.28 -12.04
C GLU A 11 12.01 2.27 -11.79
N THR A 12 12.26 3.18 -12.73
CA THR A 12 13.25 4.27 -12.56
C THR A 12 12.87 5.16 -11.38
N HIS A 13 11.63 5.64 -11.32
CA HIS A 13 11.17 6.48 -10.22
C HIS A 13 11.28 5.78 -8.86
N LEU A 14 10.97 4.49 -8.79
CA LEU A 14 11.12 3.73 -7.56
C LEU A 14 12.59 3.63 -7.13
N LYS A 15 13.49 3.30 -8.06
CA LYS A 15 14.94 3.21 -7.79
C LYS A 15 15.51 4.53 -7.28
N ASP A 16 15.06 5.66 -7.82
CA ASP A 16 15.49 7.00 -7.39
C ASP A 16 15.05 7.34 -5.95
N LEU A 17 14.04 6.67 -5.40
CA LEU A 17 13.56 6.87 -4.02
C LEU A 17 14.34 6.07 -2.98
N GLU A 18 15.12 5.06 -3.40
CA GLU A 18 15.95 4.16 -2.58
C GLU A 18 15.17 3.24 -1.61
N SER A 19 14.14 3.75 -0.92
CA SER A 19 13.24 2.99 -0.05
C SER A 19 11.84 3.60 0.00
N VAL A 20 10.81 2.79 0.21
CA VAL A 20 9.42 3.25 0.17
C VAL A 20 8.52 2.62 1.24
N VAL A 21 7.54 3.41 1.67
CA VAL A 21 6.35 2.94 2.38
C VAL A 21 5.18 2.98 1.39
N VAL A 22 4.54 1.83 1.16
CA VAL A 22 3.39 1.71 0.26
C VAL A 22 2.11 1.66 1.10
N ALA A 23 1.25 2.67 0.94
CA ALA A 23 -0.11 2.60 1.44
C ALA A 23 -0.86 1.47 0.68
N PHE A 24 -1.17 0.39 1.40
CA PHE A 24 -1.59 -0.86 0.82
C PHE A 24 -3.01 -1.22 1.27
N SER A 25 -3.93 -1.29 0.33
CA SER A 25 -5.35 -1.63 0.59
C SER A 25 -5.70 -3.06 0.19
N GLY A 26 -4.80 -3.78 -0.49
CA GLY A 26 -5.10 -5.07 -1.11
C GLY A 26 -5.82 -4.97 -2.46
N GLY A 27 -6.17 -3.76 -2.91
CA GLY A 27 -6.71 -3.52 -4.24
C GLY A 27 -5.63 -3.65 -5.33
N VAL A 28 -6.05 -3.86 -6.58
CA VAL A 28 -5.15 -4.11 -7.73
C VAL A 28 -4.10 -3.02 -7.92
N ASP A 29 -4.48 -1.75 -7.74
CA ASP A 29 -3.57 -0.61 -7.93
C ASP A 29 -2.46 -0.59 -6.87
N SER A 30 -2.84 -0.68 -5.59
CA SER A 30 -1.86 -0.74 -4.50
C SER A 30 -0.99 -1.99 -4.55
N SER A 31 -1.54 -3.11 -5.05
CA SER A 31 -0.82 -4.37 -5.24
C SER A 31 0.20 -4.28 -6.37
N LEU A 32 -0.15 -3.60 -7.47
CA LEU A 32 0.80 -3.32 -8.55
C LEU A 32 1.98 -2.47 -8.04
N VAL A 33 1.69 -1.41 -7.28
CA VAL A 33 2.74 -0.55 -6.71
C VAL A 33 3.63 -1.34 -5.75
N LEU A 34 3.05 -2.14 -4.86
CA LEU A 34 3.81 -2.98 -3.94
C LEU A 34 4.69 -3.99 -4.69
N ALA A 35 4.14 -4.67 -5.70
CA ALA A 35 4.88 -5.65 -6.51
C ALA A 35 6.06 -5.01 -7.24
N MET A 36 5.84 -3.84 -7.84
CA MET A 36 6.89 -3.10 -8.55
C MET A 36 7.96 -2.57 -7.57
N SER A 37 7.56 -2.13 -6.38
CA SER A 37 8.48 -1.68 -5.34
C SER A 37 9.38 -2.81 -4.84
N LEU A 38 8.79 -3.96 -4.50
CA LEU A 38 9.55 -5.16 -4.11
C LEU A 38 10.52 -5.60 -5.20
N SER A 39 10.07 -5.60 -6.46
CA SER A 39 10.92 -5.99 -7.59
C SER A 39 12.07 -5.01 -7.85
N ALA A 40 11.86 -3.72 -7.61
CA ALA A 40 12.84 -2.68 -7.91
C ALA A 40 13.83 -2.42 -6.77
N LEU A 41 13.36 -2.51 -5.53
CA LEU A 41 14.07 -2.07 -4.32
C LEU A 41 14.41 -3.20 -3.35
N GLY A 42 13.82 -4.38 -3.53
CA GLY A 42 13.94 -5.48 -2.57
C GLY A 42 12.95 -5.36 -1.40
N ARG A 43 12.90 -6.42 -0.59
CA ARG A 43 12.01 -6.51 0.58
C ARG A 43 12.46 -5.55 1.68
N GLU A 44 13.76 -5.48 1.89
CA GLU A 44 14.41 -4.68 2.94
C GLU A 44 14.16 -3.17 2.80
N ASN A 45 13.86 -2.70 1.58
CA ASN A 45 13.60 -1.29 1.28
C ASN A 45 12.12 -1.01 0.97
N THR A 46 11.22 -1.97 1.19
CA THR A 46 9.80 -1.84 0.87
C THR A 46 8.93 -2.27 2.05
N LEU A 47 8.17 -1.34 2.62
CA LEU A 47 7.19 -1.62 3.67
C LEU A 47 5.76 -1.39 3.16
N ALA A 48 4.93 -2.43 3.17
CA ALA A 48 3.49 -2.26 2.99
C ALA A 48 2.86 -1.77 4.31
N VAL A 49 1.93 -0.83 4.23
CA VAL A 49 1.20 -0.32 5.41
C VAL A 49 -0.29 -0.28 5.12
N THR A 50 -1.08 -0.91 5.97
CA THR A 50 -2.55 -0.81 5.93
C THR A 50 -3.05 -0.09 7.17
N ALA A 51 -3.85 0.96 6.96
CA ALA A 51 -4.57 1.62 8.03
C ALA A 51 -5.81 0.80 8.40
N GLN A 52 -5.90 0.38 9.66
CA GLN A 52 -7.07 -0.26 10.25
C GLN A 52 -7.86 0.80 11.01
N SER A 53 -8.98 1.25 10.42
CA SER A 53 -9.98 2.07 11.12
C SER A 53 -11.24 1.28 11.43
N GLU A 54 -12.12 1.89 12.22
CA GLU A 54 -13.44 1.34 12.54
C GLU A 54 -14.32 1.14 11.30
N SER A 55 -14.02 1.83 10.19
CA SER A 55 -14.75 1.71 8.92
C SER A 55 -14.23 0.59 8.00
N LEU A 56 -13.03 0.05 8.25
CA LEU A 56 -12.45 -0.98 7.40
C LEU A 56 -13.04 -2.35 7.74
N ALA A 57 -13.60 -3.05 6.76
CA ALA A 57 -14.13 -4.38 6.99
C ALA A 57 -13.00 -5.38 7.29
N GLU A 58 -13.18 -6.21 8.32
CA GLU A 58 -12.17 -7.20 8.75
C GLU A 58 -11.76 -8.14 7.61
N ARG A 59 -12.71 -8.56 6.76
CA ARG A 59 -12.43 -9.39 5.57
C ARG A 59 -11.46 -8.73 4.59
N GLU A 60 -11.50 -7.40 4.47
CA GLU A 60 -10.64 -6.64 3.56
C GLU A 60 -9.24 -6.53 4.14
N LEU A 61 -9.15 -6.27 5.45
CA LEU A 61 -7.88 -6.30 6.18
C LEU A 61 -7.20 -7.67 6.08
N GLU A 62 -7.93 -8.77 6.29
CA GLU A 62 -7.40 -10.12 6.18
C GLU A 62 -6.99 -10.49 4.75
N ALA A 63 -7.74 -10.02 3.74
CA ALA A 63 -7.35 -10.19 2.34
C ALA A 63 -6.05 -9.44 2.02
N ALA A 64 -5.89 -8.20 2.50
CA ALA A 64 -4.66 -7.43 2.34
C ALA A 64 -3.48 -8.14 3.01
N LYS A 65 -3.60 -8.57 4.27
CA LYS A 65 -2.53 -9.31 4.98
C LYS A 65 -2.05 -10.53 4.19
N LYS A 66 -2.97 -11.38 3.75
CA LYS A 66 -2.65 -12.58 2.98
C LYS A 66 -1.96 -12.26 1.65
N LEU A 67 -2.38 -11.18 1.00
CA LEU A 67 -1.79 -10.77 -0.26
C LEU A 67 -0.36 -10.22 -0.06
N ALA A 68 -0.15 -9.36 0.93
CA ALA A 68 1.19 -8.85 1.26
C ALA A 68 2.16 -9.99 1.64
N GLU A 69 1.70 -10.93 2.46
CA GLU A 69 2.46 -12.13 2.83
C GLU A 69 2.80 -12.99 1.60
N GLY A 70 1.81 -13.26 0.74
CA GLY A 70 2.00 -14.03 -0.50
C GLY A 70 2.94 -13.36 -1.51
N MET A 71 3.05 -12.04 -1.47
CA MET A 71 4.01 -11.25 -2.26
C MET A 71 5.40 -11.19 -1.62
N GLY A 72 5.55 -11.65 -0.37
CA GLY A 72 6.81 -11.58 0.37
C GLY A 72 7.15 -10.18 0.89
N ALA A 73 6.16 -9.31 1.05
CA ALA A 73 6.35 -7.98 1.65
C ALA A 73 6.42 -8.04 3.17
N ASP A 74 7.17 -7.13 3.79
CA ASP A 74 6.90 -6.75 5.18
C ASP A 74 5.63 -5.90 5.22
N HIS A 75 4.75 -6.18 6.17
CA HIS A 75 3.43 -5.56 6.27
C HIS A 75 3.14 -5.07 7.68
N LEU A 76 2.96 -3.76 7.83
CA LEU A 76 2.59 -3.13 9.08
C LEU A 76 1.12 -2.72 9.07
N ILE A 77 0.38 -3.14 10.10
CA ILE A 77 -0.98 -2.67 10.34
C ILE A 77 -0.94 -1.52 11.33
N LEU A 78 -1.43 -0.36 10.92
CA LEU A 78 -1.54 0.81 11.78
C LEU A 78 -3.00 1.01 12.17
N ARG A 79 -3.30 1.02 13.47
CA ARG A 79 -4.63 1.38 13.93
C ARG A 79 -4.81 2.88 13.84
N THR A 80 -5.87 3.31 13.15
CA THR A 80 -6.20 4.72 12.94
C THR A 80 -7.55 5.02 13.60
N HIS A 81 -7.68 6.22 14.18
CA HIS A 81 -8.85 6.64 14.95
C HIS A 81 -9.57 7.79 14.26
N GLU A 82 -9.94 7.59 13.00
CA GLU A 82 -10.54 8.63 12.15
C GLU A 82 -11.86 9.12 12.77
N MET A 83 -12.60 8.22 13.42
CA MET A 83 -13.83 8.52 14.15
C MET A 83 -13.64 9.46 15.34
N ASP A 84 -12.42 9.65 15.85
CA ASP A 84 -12.13 10.62 16.92
C ASP A 84 -12.03 12.06 16.38
N SER A 85 -11.77 12.22 15.08
CA SER A 85 -11.72 13.54 14.44
C SER A 85 -13.12 14.14 14.29
N ALA A 86 -13.32 15.34 14.84
CA ALA A 86 -14.56 16.08 14.67
C ALA A 86 -14.81 16.43 13.19
N GLN A 87 -13.77 16.69 12.40
CA GLN A 87 -13.87 16.97 10.96
C GLN A 87 -14.30 15.73 10.18
N TYR A 88 -13.77 14.56 10.52
CA TYR A 88 -14.18 13.30 9.90
C TYR A 88 -15.65 12.98 10.24
N ARG A 89 -16.04 13.09 11.51
CA ARG A 89 -17.43 12.89 11.94
C ARG A 89 -18.41 13.91 11.36
N ALA A 90 -17.95 15.13 11.04
CA ALA A 90 -18.81 16.16 10.46
C ALA A 90 -19.38 15.73 9.10
N ASN A 91 -18.73 14.79 8.40
CA ASN A 91 -19.11 14.28 7.08
C ASN A 91 -19.68 15.39 6.17
N PRO A 92 -18.92 16.48 5.95
CA PRO A 92 -19.41 17.64 5.22
C PRO A 92 -19.73 17.28 3.77
N ILE A 93 -20.73 17.96 3.22
CA ILE A 93 -21.23 17.82 1.84
C ILE A 93 -20.52 18.84 0.95
#